data_AF-A0A2D3WG96-F1
#
_entry.id   AF-A0A2D3WG96-F1
#
_cell.length_a   1.000
_cell.length_b   1.000
_cell.length_c   1.000
_cell.angle_alpha   90.00
_cell.angle_beta   90.00
_cell.angle_gamma   90.00
#
_symmetry.space_group_name_H-M   'P 1'
#
loop_
_entity.id
_entity.type
_entity.pdbx_description
1 polymer ?
#
loop_
_entity_poly.entity_id
_entity_poly.type
_entity_poly.pdbx_seq_one_letter_code
_entity_poly.pdbx_strand_id
1 'polypeptide(L)'
;MSLSETQKQTIKASTELYRSEITQINSWIYNEADDERCDQLYLLRALCSIEHGNRIGLFNDDEASEEYFEEVAKEVNRYFHEKDDAELFDDISILEDDVRERYFENPAKEKQAILNALKLSF
;
A
#
# COMPACT_ATOMS: atom_id res chain seq x y z
N MET A 1 16.32 -14.12 12.87
CA MET A 1 15.86 -14.62 11.57
C MET A 1 16.26 -13.62 10.51
N SER A 2 16.89 -14.07 9.43
CA SER A 2 17.24 -13.21 8.29
C SER A 2 16.35 -13.55 7.10
N LEU A 3 15.89 -12.52 6.38
CA LEU A 3 15.10 -12.70 5.16
C LEU A 3 15.91 -13.46 4.10
N SER A 4 15.27 -14.42 3.43
CA SER A 4 15.86 -15.08 2.26
C SER A 4 16.05 -14.07 1.11
N GLU A 5 16.97 -14.38 0.19
CA GLU A 5 17.18 -13.52 -0.99
C GLU A 5 15.92 -13.37 -1.85
N THR A 6 15.11 -14.43 -1.97
CA THR A 6 13.81 -14.36 -2.65
C THR A 6 12.86 -13.38 -1.96
N GLN A 7 12.80 -13.40 -0.62
CA GLN A 7 11.99 -12.44 0.14
C GLN A 7 12.50 -11.01 -0.04
N LYS A 8 13.82 -10.78 0.03
CA LYS A 8 14.39 -9.45 -0.20
C LYS A 8 14.09 -8.91 -1.60
N GLN A 9 14.20 -9.74 -2.64
CA GLN A 9 13.85 -9.34 -4.00
C GLN A 9 12.34 -9.02 -4.13
N THR A 10 11.50 -9.80 -3.45
CA THR A 10 10.04 -9.54 -3.41
C THR A 10 9.74 -8.22 -2.70
N ILE A 11 10.36 -7.98 -1.54
CA ILE A 11 10.21 -6.73 -0.78
C ILE A 11 10.69 -5.55 -1.62
N LYS A 12 11.87 -5.65 -2.23
CA LYS A 12 12.41 -4.61 -3.12
C LYS A 12 11.43 -4.27 -4.25
N ALA A 13 11.04 -5.27 -5.05
CA ALA A 13 10.15 -5.05 -6.20
C ALA A 13 8.79 -4.49 -5.77
N SER A 14 8.23 -5.01 -4.69
CA SER A 14 6.97 -4.50 -4.13
C SER A 14 7.10 -3.06 -3.62
N THR A 15 8.21 -2.73 -2.94
CA THR A 15 8.47 -1.40 -2.39
C THR A 15 8.72 -0.36 -3.48
N GLU A 16 9.47 -0.71 -4.52
CA GLU A 16 9.74 0.19 -5.65
C GLU A 16 8.45 0.52 -6.43
N LEU A 17 7.62 -0.49 -6.69
CA LEU A 17 6.31 -0.30 -7.31
C LEU A 17 5.41 0.58 -6.42
N TYR A 18 5.31 0.23 -5.15
CA TYR A 18 4.51 0.95 -4.17
C TYR A 18 4.93 2.42 -4.04
N ARG A 19 6.25 2.69 -3.97
CA ARG A 19 6.80 4.05 -3.93
C ARG A 19 6.37 4.86 -5.14
N SER A 20 6.43 4.27 -6.34
CA SER A 20 6.00 4.93 -7.57
C SER A 20 4.51 5.26 -7.54
N GLU A 21 3.66 4.28 -7.19
CA GLU A 21 2.21 4.45 -7.12
C GLU A 21 1.81 5.54 -6.10
N ILE A 22 2.33 5.47 -4.87
CA ILE A 22 2.00 6.43 -3.81
C ILE A 22 2.51 7.84 -4.12
N THR A 23 3.72 7.96 -4.68
CA THR A 23 4.25 9.28 -5.05
C THR A 23 3.35 9.95 -6.09
N GLN A 24 2.86 9.17 -7.06
CA GLN A 24 1.94 9.66 -8.08
C GLN A 24 0.57 9.99 -7.49
N ILE A 25 0.01 9.15 -6.62
CA ILE A 25 -1.26 9.40 -5.94
C ILE A 25 -1.20 10.65 -5.08
N ASN A 26 -0.15 10.82 -4.27
CA ASN A 26 0.03 12.01 -3.44
C ASN A 26 0.13 13.29 -4.29
N SER A 27 0.74 13.20 -5.48
CA SER A 27 0.74 14.31 -6.43
C SER A 27 -0.67 14.63 -6.95
N TRP A 28 -1.51 13.63 -7.20
CA TRP A 28 -2.92 13.86 -7.56
C TRP A 28 -3.72 14.47 -6.40
N ILE A 29 -3.59 13.94 -5.19
CA ILE A 29 -4.26 14.45 -3.98
C ILE A 29 -3.92 15.92 -3.76
N TYR A 30 -2.63 16.28 -3.82
CA TYR A 30 -2.18 17.66 -3.61
C TYR A 30 -2.79 18.67 -4.60
N ASN A 31 -3.15 18.22 -5.81
CA ASN A 31 -3.69 19.07 -6.87
C ASN A 31 -5.21 18.90 -7.06
N GLU A 32 -5.87 18.06 -6.28
CA GLU A 32 -7.31 17.79 -6.42
C GLU A 32 -8.11 18.80 -5.58
N ALA A 33 -9.11 19.40 -6.21
CA ALA A 33 -9.98 20.40 -5.59
C ALA A 33 -11.40 19.88 -5.37
N ASP A 34 -11.73 18.74 -5.96
CA ASP A 34 -13.01 18.06 -5.78
C ASP A 34 -12.89 17.05 -4.62
N ASP A 35 -13.66 17.30 -3.56
CA ASP A 35 -13.62 16.49 -2.34
C ASP A 35 -13.95 15.01 -2.61
N GLU A 36 -14.94 14.71 -3.47
CA GLU A 36 -15.32 13.33 -3.80
C GLU A 36 -14.21 12.59 -4.55
N ARG A 37 -13.53 13.27 -5.47
CA ARG A 37 -12.35 12.72 -6.17
C ARG A 37 -11.17 12.57 -5.23
N CYS A 38 -10.99 13.50 -4.30
CA CYS A 38 -9.95 13.43 -3.28
C CYS A 38 -10.14 12.20 -2.39
N ASP A 39 -11.36 11.93 -1.92
CA ASP A 39 -11.71 10.72 -1.16
C ASP A 39 -11.39 9.45 -1.96
N GLN A 40 -11.73 9.42 -3.26
CA GLN A 40 -11.38 8.28 -4.12
C GLN A 40 -9.87 8.08 -4.28
N LEU A 41 -9.08 9.16 -4.28
CA LEU A 41 -7.61 9.08 -4.32
C LEU A 41 -7.04 8.53 -3.00
N TYR A 42 -7.61 8.89 -1.85
CA TYR A 42 -7.22 8.27 -0.57
C TYR A 42 -7.57 6.78 -0.53
N LEU A 43 -8.74 6.37 -1.06
CA LEU A 43 -9.09 4.95 -1.20
C LEU A 43 -8.11 4.21 -2.13
N LEU A 44 -7.70 4.87 -3.24
CA LEU A 44 -6.68 4.33 -4.14
C LEU A 44 -5.34 4.14 -3.43
N ARG A 45 -4.96 5.11 -2.58
CA ARG A 45 -3.76 5.05 -1.73
C ARG A 45 -3.80 3.84 -0.78
N ALA A 46 -4.92 3.66 -0.08
CA ALA A 46 -5.15 2.53 0.82
C ALA A 46 -5.04 1.17 0.10
N LEU A 47 -5.58 1.06 -1.12
CA LEU A 47 -5.49 -0.16 -1.93
C LEU A 47 -4.06 -0.50 -2.33
N CYS A 48 -3.26 0.50 -2.72
CA CYS A 48 -1.82 0.32 -2.97
C CYS A 48 -1.09 -0.17 -1.71
N SER A 49 -1.43 0.37 -0.53
CA SER A 49 -0.87 -0.07 0.76
C SER A 49 -1.23 -1.53 1.06
N ILE A 50 -2.49 -1.93 0.83
CA ILE A 50 -2.96 -3.31 1.01
C ILE A 50 -2.24 -4.26 0.05
N GLU A 51 -2.14 -3.92 -1.25
CA GLU A 51 -1.39 -4.74 -2.22
C GLU A 51 0.07 -4.91 -1.82
N HIS A 52 0.72 -3.83 -1.41
CA HIS A 52 2.10 -3.85 -0.98
C HIS A 52 2.28 -4.78 0.23
N GLY A 53 1.47 -4.58 1.28
CA GLY A 53 1.52 -5.38 2.50
C GLY A 53 1.22 -6.87 2.25
N ASN A 54 0.26 -7.19 1.39
CA ASN A 54 -0.02 -8.57 0.98
C ASN A 54 1.19 -9.22 0.28
N ARG A 55 1.84 -8.50 -0.65
CA ARG A 55 3.01 -9.02 -1.40
C ARG A 55 4.21 -9.31 -0.49
N ILE A 56 4.41 -8.52 0.55
CA ILE A 56 5.54 -8.69 1.49
C ILE A 56 5.15 -9.50 2.74
N GLY A 57 3.90 -9.98 2.80
CA GLY A 57 3.40 -10.82 3.89
C GLY A 57 3.23 -10.09 5.22
N LEU A 58 2.94 -8.78 5.21
CA LEU A 58 2.63 -8.02 6.43
C LEU A 58 1.31 -8.45 7.08
N PHE A 59 0.35 -8.92 6.30
CA PHE A 59 -1.00 -9.28 6.78
C PHE A 59 -1.21 -10.79 6.90
N ASN A 60 -0.14 -11.59 6.78
CA ASN A 60 -0.22 -13.03 6.97
C ASN A 60 -0.10 -13.33 8.48
N ASP A 61 -1.25 -13.45 9.13
CA ASP A 61 -1.41 -13.36 10.59
C ASP A 61 -0.88 -14.57 11.40
N ASP A 62 -0.63 -15.72 10.75
CA ASP A 62 -0.46 -16.97 11.51
C ASP A 62 1.00 -17.35 11.85
N GLU A 63 2.02 -16.73 11.24
CA GLU A 63 3.43 -17.19 11.38
C GLU A 63 4.51 -16.09 11.45
N ALA A 64 4.14 -14.81 11.34
CA ALA A 64 5.12 -13.72 11.32
C ALA A 64 5.58 -13.34 12.74
N SER A 65 6.86 -13.57 13.06
CA SER A 65 7.46 -13.13 14.32
C SER A 65 7.73 -11.62 14.31
N GLU A 66 7.83 -11.01 15.49
CA GLU A 66 8.26 -9.61 15.64
C GLU A 66 9.60 -9.33 14.92
N GLU A 67 10.51 -10.30 14.97
CA GLU A 67 11.80 -10.24 14.26
C GLU A 67 11.64 -10.24 12.73
N TYR A 68 10.63 -10.94 12.19
CA TYR A 68 10.30 -10.88 10.76
C TYR A 68 9.82 -9.48 10.37
N PHE A 69 8.93 -8.87 11.16
CA PHE A 69 8.43 -7.52 10.91
C PHE A 69 9.54 -6.48 10.95
N GLU A 70 10.46 -6.57 11.92
CA GLU A 70 11.62 -5.68 11.99
C GLU A 70 12.52 -5.78 10.75
N GLU A 71 12.80 -7.00 10.26
CA GLU A 71 13.63 -7.18 9.07
C GLU A 71 12.93 -6.73 7.80
N VAL A 72 11.61 -6.95 7.67
CA VAL A 72 10.81 -6.41 6.57
C VAL A 72 10.84 -4.88 6.59
N ALA A 73 10.63 -4.25 7.75
CA ALA A 73 10.67 -2.80 7.90
C ALA A 73 12.05 -2.23 7.52
N LYS A 74 13.14 -2.86 7.95
CA LYS A 74 14.50 -2.47 7.56
C LYS A 74 14.70 -2.56 6.05
N GLU A 75 14.22 -3.63 5.41
CA GLU A 75 14.38 -3.82 3.98
C GLU A 75 13.51 -2.85 3.17
N VAL A 76 12.26 -2.58 3.57
CA VAL A 76 11.41 -1.54 2.98
C VAL A 76 12.08 -0.17 3.07
N ASN A 77 12.61 0.20 4.25
CA ASN A 77 13.27 1.48 4.47
C ASN A 77 14.52 1.69 3.60
N ARG A 78 15.17 0.63 3.13
CA ARG A 78 16.29 0.75 2.18
C ARG A 78 15.86 1.30 0.81
N TYR A 79 14.65 0.98 0.36
CA TYR A 79 14.15 1.35 -0.97
C TYR A 79 13.15 2.51 -0.93
N PHE A 80 12.54 2.77 0.23
CA PHE A 80 11.60 3.87 0.44
C PHE A 80 11.85 4.57 1.77
N HIS A 81 13.00 5.24 1.89
CA HIS A 81 13.41 5.99 3.09
C HIS A 81 12.61 7.28 3.33
N GLU A 82 11.91 7.77 2.30
CA GLU A 82 11.10 8.99 2.34
C GLU A 82 9.64 8.70 2.73
N LYS A 83 9.28 7.44 3.07
CA LYS A 83 7.89 7.12 3.40
C LYS A 83 7.48 7.83 4.69
N ASP A 84 6.28 8.41 4.67
CA ASP A 84 5.60 8.80 5.89
C ASP A 84 4.81 7.59 6.40
N ASP A 85 5.37 6.92 7.40
CA ASP A 85 4.79 5.71 7.99
C ASP A 85 3.47 5.96 8.72
N ALA A 86 3.26 7.17 9.23
CA ALA A 86 2.02 7.52 9.91
C ALA A 86 0.88 7.61 8.88
N GLU A 87 1.11 8.32 7.77
CA GLU A 87 0.04 8.59 6.78
C GLU A 87 -0.48 7.33 6.06
N LEU A 88 0.36 6.30 5.86
CA LEU A 88 0.02 5.17 4.99
C LEU A 88 -0.79 4.05 5.67
N PHE A 89 -0.56 3.80 6.96
CA PHE A 89 -1.33 2.84 7.73
C PHE A 89 -2.60 3.47 8.32
N ASP A 90 -2.57 4.78 8.55
CA ASP A 90 -3.75 5.53 8.97
C ASP A 90 -4.87 5.43 7.93
N ASP A 91 -4.56 5.48 6.63
CA ASP A 91 -5.54 5.32 5.54
C ASP A 91 -6.31 4.00 5.59
N ILE A 92 -5.67 2.91 6.00
CA ILE A 92 -6.33 1.60 6.12
C ILE A 92 -7.18 1.57 7.39
N SER A 93 -6.72 2.22 8.46
CA SER A 93 -7.38 2.22 9.77
C SER A 93 -8.70 2.98 9.79
N ILE A 94 -8.86 3.97 8.90
CA ILE A 94 -10.08 4.78 8.77
C ILE A 94 -11.14 4.15 7.88
N LEU A 95 -10.85 3.03 7.22
CA LEU A 95 -11.83 2.31 6.40
C LEU A 95 -12.90 1.67 7.28
N GLU A 96 -14.16 1.80 6.86
CA GLU A 96 -15.25 1.02 7.42
C GLU A 96 -14.97 -0.48 7.25
N ASP A 97 -15.39 -1.31 8.21
CA ASP A 97 -15.02 -2.73 8.28
C ASP A 97 -15.41 -3.50 7.00
N ASP A 98 -16.55 -3.19 6.40
CA ASP A 98 -17.04 -3.80 5.16
C ASP A 98 -16.23 -3.37 3.92
N VAL A 99 -15.86 -2.10 3.84
CA VAL A 99 -14.98 -1.56 2.80
C VAL A 99 -13.61 -2.20 2.90
N ARG A 100 -13.09 -2.30 4.12
CA ARG A 100 -11.81 -2.95 4.42
C ARG A 100 -11.84 -4.41 3.99
N GLU A 101 -12.83 -5.20 4.43
CA GLU A 101 -12.97 -6.62 4.04
C GLU A 101 -13.00 -6.80 2.52
N ARG A 102 -13.79 -5.98 1.81
CA ARG A 102 -13.85 -6.01 0.33
C ARG A 102 -12.49 -5.71 -0.30
N TYR A 103 -11.77 -4.73 0.21
CA TYR A 103 -10.47 -4.34 -0.33
C TYR A 103 -9.40 -5.40 -0.08
N PHE A 104 -9.46 -6.11 1.04
CA PHE A 104 -8.57 -7.23 1.31
C PHE A 104 -8.90 -8.48 0.46
N GLU A 105 -10.16 -8.68 0.07
CA GLU A 105 -10.55 -9.82 -0.79
C GLU A 105 -9.94 -9.74 -2.20
N ASN A 106 -9.97 -8.56 -2.83
CA ASN A 106 -9.40 -8.38 -4.16
C ASN A 106 -8.92 -6.94 -4.43
N PRO A 107 -7.79 -6.54 -3.82
CA PRO A 107 -7.33 -5.16 -3.90
C PRO A 107 -7.02 -4.72 -5.33
N ALA A 108 -6.51 -5.63 -6.17
CA ALA A 108 -6.19 -5.32 -7.58
C ALA A 108 -7.43 -4.98 -8.42
N LYS A 109 -8.54 -5.70 -8.22
CA LYS A 109 -9.80 -5.42 -8.91
C LYS A 109 -10.37 -4.07 -8.47
N GLU A 110 -10.39 -3.81 -7.17
CA GLU A 110 -10.90 -2.55 -6.62
C GLU A 110 -10.02 -1.36 -7.05
N LYS A 111 -8.70 -1.53 -7.03
CA LYS A 111 -7.73 -0.54 -7.54
C LYS A 111 -8.03 -0.16 -8.99
N GLN A 112 -8.24 -1.16 -9.85
CA GLN A 112 -8.58 -0.92 -11.26
C GLN A 112 -9.95 -0.23 -11.42
N ALA A 113 -10.93 -0.56 -10.59
CA ALA A 113 -12.24 0.09 -10.62
C ALA A 113 -12.14 1.59 -10.30
N ILE A 114 -11.38 1.95 -9.27
CA ILE A 114 -11.17 3.36 -8.88
C ILE A 114 -10.36 4.11 -9.96
N LEU A 115 -9.29 3.52 -10.49
CA LEU A 115 -8.52 4.10 -11.60
C LEU A 115 -9.42 4.40 -12.81
N ASN A 116 -10.31 3.48 -13.16
CA ASN A 116 -11.25 3.67 -14.27
C ASN A 116 -12.26 4.79 -13.98
N ALA A 117 -12.79 4.86 -12.76
CA ALA A 117 -13.73 5.92 -12.35
C ALA A 117 -13.07 7.31 -12.39
N LEU A 118 -11.83 7.41 -11.92
CA LEU A 118 -11.04 8.64 -11.91
C LEU A 118 -10.44 8.99 -13.27
N LYS A 119 -10.45 8.06 -14.23
CA LYS A 119 -9.80 8.12 -15.55
C LYS A 119 -8.28 8.29 -15.45
N LEU A 120 -7.65 7.50 -14.57
CA LEU A 120 -6.23 7.51 -14.27
C LEU A 120 -5.57 6.17 -14.65
N SER A 121 -4.24 6.16 -14.70
CA SER A 121 -3.41 4.97 -14.92
C SER A 121 -2.06 5.10 -14.23
N PHE A 122 -1.47 3.97 -13.87
CA PHE A 122 -0.07 3.85 -13.44
C PHE A 122 0.83 3.51 -14.64
#